data_AF-A0A9Q1AML8-F1
#
_entry.id   AF-A0A9Q1AML8-F1
#
_cell.length_a   1.000
_cell.length_b   1.000
_cell.length_c   1.000
_cell.angle_alpha   90.00
_cell.angle_beta   90.00
_cell.angle_gamma   90.00
#
_symmetry.space_group_name_H-M   'P 1'
#
loop_
_entity.id
_entity.type
_entity.pdbx_description
1 polymer ?
#
loop_
_entity_poly.entity_id
_entity_poly.type
_entity_poly.pdbx_seq_one_letter_code
_entity_poly.pdbx_strand_id
1 'polypeptide(L)'
;MECGRPQPASDALAKGASALEDAMPEAAVQLYNDASAILEEDGKEQMAFDLYRAATSVYIKLEKYSDAASSLLQLGLAADKCNATNSQCKAYLGAIIIYLYAHDFKQAEKCYNDCSQVDAFLRSDQNRCASKLLSAYTEGDIEEIKRVVQSSTVSNLDHVVIKLARKLPTGDVSALKTDAGKEEEEPLDENDLT
;
A
#
# COMPACT_ATOMS: atom_id res chain seq x y z
N MET A 1 8.79 -8.64 -36.73
CA MET A 1 9.92 -9.42 -36.17
C MET A 1 10.07 -8.93 -34.75
N GLU A 2 9.17 -9.37 -33.87
CA GLU A 2 9.24 -9.05 -32.44
C GLU A 2 10.42 -9.83 -31.87
N CYS A 3 11.35 -9.13 -31.23
CA CYS A 3 12.42 -9.79 -30.51
C CYS A 3 11.77 -10.46 -29.30
N GLY A 4 11.39 -11.74 -29.42
CA GLY A 4 10.67 -12.55 -28.42
C GLY A 4 11.49 -12.86 -27.17
N ARG A 5 12.06 -11.82 -26.54
CA ARG A 5 12.85 -11.91 -25.31
C ARG A 5 12.45 -10.77 -24.35
N PRO A 6 11.20 -10.78 -23.84
CA PRO A 6 10.71 -9.78 -22.88
C PRO A 6 11.54 -9.74 -21.59
N GLN A 7 12.06 -10.88 -21.13
CA GLN A 7 12.88 -10.92 -19.92
C GLN A 7 14.19 -10.10 -20.03
N PRO A 8 15.07 -10.31 -21.04
CA PRO A 8 16.24 -9.44 -21.22
C PRO A 8 15.94 -7.95 -21.36
N ALA A 9 14.79 -7.59 -21.94
CA ALA A 9 14.38 -6.19 -22.04
C ALA A 9 14.05 -5.61 -20.66
N SER A 10 13.24 -6.33 -19.87
CA SER A 10 12.94 -5.98 -18.48
C SER A 10 14.22 -5.89 -17.62
N ASP A 11 15.13 -6.86 -17.73
CA ASP A 11 16.41 -6.86 -16.98
C ASP A 11 17.28 -5.63 -17.32
N ALA A 12 17.32 -5.25 -18.59
CA ALA A 12 18.07 -4.08 -19.04
C ALA A 12 17.48 -2.78 -18.48
N LEU A 13 16.15 -2.64 -18.49
CA LEU A 13 15.44 -1.51 -17.92
C LEU A 13 15.64 -1.45 -16.40
N ALA A 14 15.47 -2.56 -15.68
CA ALA A 14 15.66 -2.64 -14.23
C ALA A 14 17.10 -2.26 -13.82
N LYS A 15 18.10 -2.70 -14.58
CA LYS A 15 19.49 -2.30 -14.36
C LYS A 15 19.71 -0.80 -14.60
N GLY A 16 19.10 -0.25 -15.64
CA GLY A 16 19.13 1.20 -15.91
C GLY A 16 18.45 2.00 -14.81
N ALA A 17 17.29 1.53 -14.33
CA ALA A 17 16.53 2.12 -13.24
C ALA A 17 17.38 2.21 -11.97
N SER A 18 17.98 1.10 -11.55
CA SER A 18 18.84 1.04 -10.36
C SER A 18 20.02 2.02 -10.43
N ALA A 19 20.63 2.19 -11.61
CA ALA A 19 21.73 3.13 -11.81
C ALA A 19 21.30 4.61 -11.75
N LEU A 20 20.00 4.89 -11.94
CA LEU A 20 19.45 6.25 -11.97
C LEU A 20 18.76 6.65 -10.66
N GLU A 21 18.57 5.76 -9.68
CA GLU A 21 17.78 6.05 -8.48
C GLU A 21 18.21 7.32 -7.72
N ASP A 22 19.52 7.59 -7.64
CA ASP A 22 20.03 8.73 -6.89
C ASP A 22 20.13 10.01 -7.73
N ALA A 23 20.38 9.88 -9.04
CA ALA A 23 20.63 11.02 -9.93
C ALA A 23 19.36 11.50 -10.66
N MET A 24 18.47 10.58 -11.03
CA MET A 24 17.25 10.80 -11.78
C MET A 24 16.13 9.86 -11.30
N PRO A 25 15.66 9.99 -10.04
CA PRO A 25 14.71 9.07 -9.42
C PRO A 25 13.38 8.94 -10.19
N GLU A 26 12.86 10.00 -10.82
CA GLU A 26 11.65 9.91 -11.64
C GLU A 26 11.85 9.05 -12.88
N ALA A 27 13.02 9.13 -13.52
CA ALA A 27 13.35 8.28 -14.66
C ALA A 27 13.56 6.83 -14.21
N ALA A 28 14.16 6.61 -13.04
CA ALA A 28 14.33 5.28 -12.46
C ALA A 28 12.96 4.60 -12.24
N VAL A 29 12.01 5.31 -11.67
CA VAL A 29 10.63 4.83 -11.50
C VAL A 29 9.98 4.45 -12.82
N GLN A 30 10.10 5.31 -13.85
CA GLN A 30 9.52 5.01 -15.17
C GLN A 30 10.10 3.71 -15.74
N LEU A 31 11.41 3.53 -15.64
CA LEU A 31 12.08 2.32 -16.12
C LEU A 31 11.66 1.07 -15.35
N TYR A 32 11.46 1.15 -14.02
CA TYR A 32 10.91 0.03 -13.24
C TYR A 32 9.48 -0.30 -13.66
N ASN A 33 8.63 0.71 -13.89
CA ASN A 33 7.26 0.50 -14.34
C ASN A 33 7.19 -0.15 -15.74
N ASP A 34 8.02 0.34 -16.67
CA ASP A 34 8.14 -0.23 -18.02
C ASP A 34 8.65 -1.69 -17.96
N ALA A 35 9.64 -1.95 -17.09
CA ALA A 35 10.18 -3.29 -16.86
C ALA A 35 9.12 -4.25 -16.28
N SER A 36 8.28 -3.79 -15.35
CA SER A 36 7.16 -4.57 -14.81
C SER A 36 6.13 -4.87 -15.90
N ALA A 37 5.72 -3.86 -16.68
CA ALA A 37 4.71 -4.02 -17.73
C ALA A 37 5.14 -5.07 -18.77
N ILE A 38 6.40 -5.05 -19.21
CA ILE A 38 6.94 -6.05 -20.15
C ILE A 38 6.83 -7.48 -19.60
N LEU A 39 7.02 -7.67 -18.29
CA LEU A 39 6.91 -8.98 -17.66
C LEU A 39 5.45 -9.42 -17.53
N GLU A 40 4.57 -8.52 -17.14
CA GLU A 40 3.14 -8.84 -17.03
C GLU A 40 2.50 -9.16 -18.38
N GLU A 41 2.88 -8.46 -19.45
CA GLU A 41 2.44 -8.76 -20.82
C GLU A 41 2.86 -10.16 -21.29
N ASP A 42 3.97 -10.71 -20.75
CA ASP A 42 4.46 -12.06 -21.04
C ASP A 42 3.99 -13.11 -20.00
N GLY A 43 3.07 -12.75 -19.10
CA GLY A 43 2.55 -13.65 -18.05
C GLY A 43 3.60 -14.04 -17.01
N LYS A 44 4.57 -13.16 -16.75
CA LYS A 44 5.67 -13.34 -15.78
C LYS A 44 5.49 -12.43 -14.56
N GLU A 45 4.28 -12.31 -14.06
CA GLU A 45 3.92 -11.39 -12.97
C GLU A 45 4.79 -11.59 -11.72
N GLN A 46 5.15 -12.84 -11.39
CA GLN A 46 6.02 -13.14 -10.25
C GLN A 46 7.38 -12.44 -10.35
N MET A 47 7.90 -12.26 -11.57
CA MET A 47 9.19 -11.61 -11.81
C MET A 47 9.11 -10.08 -11.65
N ALA A 48 7.90 -9.50 -11.74
CA ALA A 48 7.68 -8.07 -11.55
C ALA A 48 7.66 -7.65 -10.07
N PHE A 49 7.57 -8.59 -9.11
CA PHE A 49 7.40 -8.24 -7.69
C PHE A 49 8.54 -7.37 -7.16
N ASP A 50 9.79 -7.72 -7.46
CA ASP A 50 10.95 -6.96 -6.98
C ASP A 50 11.07 -5.60 -7.68
N LEU A 51 10.56 -5.47 -8.90
CA LEU A 51 10.49 -4.20 -9.62
C LEU A 51 9.47 -3.26 -8.97
N TYR A 52 8.29 -3.76 -8.60
CA TYR A 52 7.31 -2.98 -7.84
C TYR A 52 7.83 -2.56 -6.46
N ARG A 53 8.56 -3.43 -5.76
CA ARG A 53 9.21 -3.07 -4.48
C ARG A 53 10.26 -1.97 -4.67
N ALA A 54 11.07 -2.07 -5.71
CA ALA A 54 12.07 -1.06 -6.04
C ALA A 54 11.40 0.29 -6.39
N ALA A 55 10.42 0.29 -7.29
CA ALA A 55 9.63 1.47 -7.63
C ALA A 55 8.98 2.11 -6.38
N THR A 56 8.35 1.31 -5.53
CA THR A 56 7.77 1.75 -4.24
C THR A 56 8.82 2.46 -3.37
N SER A 57 10.02 1.89 -3.26
CA SER A 57 11.12 2.50 -2.49
C SER A 57 11.52 3.87 -3.06
N VAL A 58 11.60 4.00 -4.39
CA VAL A 58 11.95 5.28 -5.03
C VAL A 58 10.82 6.31 -4.88
N TYR A 59 9.55 5.90 -5.05
CA TYR A 59 8.40 6.79 -4.79
C TYR A 59 8.38 7.30 -3.34
N ILE A 60 8.70 6.46 -2.35
CA ILE A 60 8.83 6.89 -0.95
C ILE A 60 9.97 7.90 -0.79
N LYS A 61 11.14 7.69 -1.42
CA LYS A 61 12.24 8.67 -1.42
C LYS A 61 11.83 10.02 -2.01
N LEU A 62 10.97 10.00 -3.02
CA LEU A 62 10.38 11.17 -3.68
C LEU A 62 9.19 11.79 -2.92
N GLU A 63 8.80 11.21 -1.78
CA GLU A 63 7.60 11.59 -1.02
C GLU A 63 6.29 11.51 -1.82
N LYS A 64 6.28 10.72 -2.91
CA LYS A 64 5.11 10.43 -3.74
C LYS A 64 4.33 9.25 -3.18
N TYR A 65 3.73 9.43 -2.01
CA TYR A 65 3.13 8.34 -1.23
C TYR A 65 1.95 7.66 -1.93
N SER A 66 1.09 8.41 -2.64
CA SER A 66 -0.02 7.81 -3.39
C SER A 66 0.46 6.90 -4.53
N ASP A 67 1.54 7.29 -5.20
CA ASP A 67 2.16 6.46 -6.25
C ASP A 67 2.84 5.22 -5.65
N ALA A 68 3.51 5.37 -4.50
CA ALA A 68 4.10 4.26 -3.77
C ALA A 68 3.04 3.22 -3.34
N ALA A 69 1.92 3.67 -2.78
CA ALA A 69 0.80 2.81 -2.43
C ALA A 69 0.20 2.13 -3.66
N SER A 70 0.05 2.86 -4.76
CA SER A 70 -0.44 2.32 -6.04
C SER A 70 0.49 1.24 -6.59
N SER A 71 1.81 1.41 -6.50
CA SER A 71 2.80 0.40 -6.86
C SER A 71 2.69 -0.88 -6.03
N LEU A 72 2.39 -0.78 -4.74
CA LEU A 72 2.11 -1.96 -3.89
C LEU A 72 0.77 -2.62 -4.24
N LEU A 73 -0.26 -1.85 -4.59
CA LEU A 73 -1.52 -2.42 -5.07
C LEU A 73 -1.32 -3.20 -6.38
N GLN A 74 -0.51 -2.69 -7.32
CA GLN A 74 -0.14 -3.43 -8.53
C GLN A 74 0.62 -4.72 -8.20
N LEU A 75 1.58 -4.68 -7.25
CA LEU A 75 2.24 -5.89 -6.74
C LEU A 75 1.20 -6.88 -6.19
N GLY A 76 0.20 -6.41 -5.44
CA GLY A 76 -0.87 -7.26 -4.92
C GLY A 76 -1.69 -7.96 -6.01
N LEU A 77 -2.01 -7.26 -7.10
CA LEU A 77 -2.70 -7.83 -8.26
C LEU A 77 -1.82 -8.84 -9.02
N ALA A 78 -0.54 -8.51 -9.21
CA ALA A 78 0.44 -9.42 -9.79
C ALA A 78 0.58 -10.70 -8.94
N ALA A 79 0.59 -10.55 -7.61
CA ALA A 79 0.67 -11.65 -6.67
C ALA A 79 -0.58 -12.54 -6.68
N ASP A 80 -1.76 -11.96 -6.88
CA ASP A 80 -3.02 -12.71 -7.05
C ASP A 80 -2.94 -13.67 -8.24
N LYS A 81 -2.52 -13.16 -9.40
CA LYS A 81 -2.36 -13.95 -10.63
C LYS A 81 -1.39 -15.14 -10.46
N CYS A 82 -0.41 -15.00 -9.57
CA CYS A 82 0.55 -16.06 -9.24
C CYS A 82 0.11 -16.96 -8.06
N ASN A 83 -1.08 -16.77 -7.48
CA ASN A 83 -1.52 -17.41 -6.24
C ASN A 83 -0.55 -17.18 -5.06
N ALA A 84 0.18 -16.07 -5.06
CA ALA A 84 1.16 -15.70 -4.05
C ALA A 84 0.49 -14.89 -2.90
N THR A 85 -0.47 -15.51 -2.23
CA THR A 85 -1.33 -14.87 -1.21
C THR A 85 -0.56 -14.12 -0.12
N ASN A 86 0.59 -14.66 0.33
CA ASN A 86 1.39 -13.97 1.35
C ASN A 86 1.93 -12.62 0.85
N SER A 87 2.43 -12.57 -0.39
CA SER A 87 2.91 -11.34 -1.02
C SER A 87 1.77 -10.36 -1.25
N GLN A 88 0.63 -10.84 -1.74
CA GLN A 88 -0.58 -10.04 -1.94
C GLN A 88 -1.02 -9.34 -0.66
N CYS A 89 -1.24 -10.10 0.42
CA CYS A 89 -1.73 -9.55 1.68
C CYS A 89 -0.76 -8.55 2.31
N LYS A 90 0.56 -8.80 2.20
CA LYS A 90 1.59 -7.88 2.68
C LYS A 90 1.59 -6.58 1.89
N ALA A 91 1.43 -6.65 0.57
CA ALA A 91 1.40 -5.47 -0.29
C ALA A 91 0.18 -4.58 0.03
N TYR A 92 -1.00 -5.17 0.22
CA TYR A 92 -2.20 -4.44 0.63
C TYR A 92 -2.05 -3.75 1.99
N LEU A 93 -1.54 -4.46 3.02
CA LEU A 93 -1.25 -3.82 4.30
C LEU A 93 -0.22 -2.69 4.15
N GLY A 94 0.80 -2.89 3.31
CA GLY A 94 1.80 -1.86 3.05
C GLY A 94 1.22 -0.60 2.41
N ALA A 95 0.31 -0.74 1.44
CA ALA A 95 -0.38 0.38 0.81
C ALA A 95 -1.20 1.18 1.83
N ILE A 96 -1.95 0.51 2.71
CA ILE A 96 -2.75 1.15 3.77
C ILE A 96 -1.83 1.93 4.74
N ILE A 97 -0.71 1.34 5.16
CA ILE A 97 0.27 2.00 6.03
C ILE A 97 0.86 3.25 5.36
N ILE A 98 1.13 3.21 4.05
CA ILE A 98 1.65 4.36 3.32
C ILE A 98 0.63 5.51 3.30
N TYR A 99 -0.65 5.23 3.05
CA TYR A 99 -1.70 6.26 3.11
C TYR A 99 -1.85 6.87 4.52
N LEU A 100 -1.80 6.04 5.56
CA LEU A 100 -1.80 6.54 6.95
C LEU A 100 -0.58 7.42 7.26
N TYR A 101 0.60 7.04 6.77
CA TYR A 101 1.80 7.84 6.92
C TYR A 101 1.67 9.20 6.20
N ALA A 102 1.04 9.21 5.03
CA ALA A 102 0.75 10.40 4.23
C ALA A 102 -0.39 11.27 4.79
N HIS A 103 -0.95 10.92 5.96
CA HIS A 103 -2.08 11.58 6.59
C HIS A 103 -3.37 11.57 5.77
N ASP A 104 -3.50 10.64 4.82
CA ASP A 104 -4.69 10.47 4.00
C ASP A 104 -5.53 9.31 4.54
N PHE A 105 -6.18 9.54 5.69
CA PHE A 105 -6.99 8.52 6.37
C PHE A 105 -8.14 8.03 5.48
N LYS A 106 -8.80 8.93 4.75
CA LYS A 106 -9.91 8.58 3.84
C LYS A 106 -9.47 7.63 2.74
N GLN A 107 -8.30 7.89 2.14
CA GLN A 107 -7.76 6.99 1.12
C GLN A 107 -7.25 5.68 1.72
N ALA A 108 -6.72 5.68 2.96
CA ALA A 108 -6.35 4.46 3.68
C ALA A 108 -7.57 3.55 3.96
N GLU A 109 -8.67 4.14 4.42
CA GLU A 109 -9.93 3.42 4.68
C GLU A 109 -10.54 2.88 3.39
N LYS A 110 -10.59 3.70 2.33
CA LYS A 110 -11.02 3.25 1.00
C LYS A 110 -10.18 2.07 0.52
N CYS A 111 -8.85 2.19 0.59
CA CYS A 111 -7.92 1.12 0.21
C CYS A 111 -8.18 -0.16 1.02
N TYR A 112 -8.43 -0.05 2.32
CA TYR A 112 -8.78 -1.19 3.18
C TYR A 112 -10.10 -1.85 2.77
N ASN A 113 -11.14 -1.06 2.50
CA ASN A 113 -12.45 -1.56 2.08
C ASN A 113 -12.39 -2.30 0.74
N ASP A 114 -11.66 -1.73 -0.23
CA ASP A 114 -11.43 -2.34 -1.54
C ASP A 114 -10.63 -3.66 -1.39
N CYS A 115 -9.52 -3.65 -0.64
CA CYS A 115 -8.72 -4.85 -0.41
C CYS A 115 -9.49 -5.94 0.36
N SER A 116 -10.41 -5.56 1.25
CA SER A 116 -11.23 -6.49 2.03
C SER A 116 -12.28 -7.23 1.21
N GLN A 117 -12.54 -6.81 -0.04
CA GLN A 117 -13.32 -7.61 -0.99
C GLN A 117 -12.57 -8.86 -1.47
N VAL A 118 -11.26 -8.93 -1.27
CA VAL A 118 -10.44 -10.10 -1.62
C VAL A 118 -10.44 -11.08 -0.44
N ASP A 119 -11.03 -12.27 -0.64
CA ASP A 119 -11.17 -13.32 0.38
C ASP A 119 -9.85 -13.69 1.07
N ALA A 120 -8.77 -13.76 0.28
CA ALA A 120 -7.41 -14.03 0.75
C ALA A 120 -6.94 -12.98 1.77
N PHE A 121 -7.19 -11.69 1.49
CA PHE A 121 -6.86 -10.61 2.40
C PHE A 121 -7.79 -10.61 3.60
N LEU A 122 -9.10 -10.71 3.40
CA LEU A 122 -10.11 -10.66 4.46
C LEU A 122 -9.82 -11.65 5.61
N ARG A 123 -9.31 -12.84 5.30
CA ARG A 123 -9.00 -13.88 6.29
C ARG A 123 -7.60 -13.79 6.90
N SER A 124 -6.76 -12.88 6.38
CA SER A 124 -5.34 -12.76 6.73
C SER A 124 -5.08 -12.02 8.04
N ASP A 125 -3.90 -12.22 8.61
CA ASP A 125 -3.42 -11.44 9.74
C ASP A 125 -3.10 -9.99 9.35
N GLN A 126 -2.82 -9.75 8.06
CA GLN A 126 -2.62 -8.41 7.51
C GLN A 126 -3.91 -7.59 7.56
N ASN A 127 -5.06 -8.18 7.23
CA ASN A 127 -6.36 -7.51 7.38
C ASN A 127 -6.67 -7.22 8.85
N ARG A 128 -6.48 -8.19 9.76
CA ARG A 128 -6.64 -7.97 11.21
C ARG A 128 -5.75 -6.83 11.72
N CYS A 129 -4.52 -6.75 11.22
CA CYS A 129 -3.60 -5.67 11.55
C CYS A 129 -4.08 -4.32 11.01
N ALA A 130 -4.52 -4.26 9.75
CA ALA A 130 -5.05 -3.05 9.14
C ALA A 130 -6.30 -2.54 9.85
N SER A 131 -7.25 -3.43 10.16
CA SER A 131 -8.48 -3.11 10.88
C SER A 131 -8.20 -2.51 12.26
N LYS A 132 -7.30 -3.12 13.04
CA LYS A 132 -6.87 -2.58 14.34
C LYS A 132 -6.21 -1.21 14.21
N LEU A 133 -5.37 -1.04 13.19
CA LEU A 133 -4.68 0.22 12.97
C LEU A 133 -5.69 1.33 12.64
N LEU A 134 -6.63 1.08 11.72
CA LEU A 134 -7.66 2.05 11.34
C LEU A 134 -8.59 2.40 12.53
N SER A 135 -9.06 1.41 13.29
CA SER A 135 -9.87 1.64 14.51
C SER A 135 -9.12 2.50 15.53
N ALA A 136 -7.84 2.22 15.79
CA ALA A 136 -7.04 3.02 16.71
C ALA A 136 -6.86 4.47 16.22
N TYR A 137 -6.75 4.70 14.90
CA TYR A 137 -6.74 6.05 14.32
C TYR A 137 -8.09 6.76 14.49
N THR A 138 -9.21 6.09 14.23
CA THR A 138 -10.57 6.64 14.44
C THR A 138 -10.81 7.01 15.90
N GLU A 139 -10.35 6.18 16.84
CA GLU A 139 -10.54 6.37 18.28
C GLU A 139 -9.57 7.39 18.90
N GLY A 140 -8.49 7.74 18.18
CA GLY A 140 -7.41 8.56 18.70
C GLY A 140 -6.48 7.80 19.66
N ASP A 141 -6.45 6.47 19.62
CA ASP A 141 -5.64 5.64 20.51
C ASP A 141 -4.18 5.54 20.03
N ILE A 142 -3.39 6.53 20.43
CA ILE A 142 -1.96 6.63 20.11
C ILE A 142 -1.16 5.42 20.61
N GLU A 143 -1.52 4.84 21.76
CA GLU A 143 -0.76 3.73 22.34
C GLU A 143 -1.04 2.43 21.61
N GLU A 144 -2.29 2.18 21.21
CA GLU A 144 -2.62 1.02 20.36
C GLU A 144 -1.99 1.16 18.96
N ILE A 145 -1.94 2.36 18.36
CA ILE A 145 -1.21 2.57 17.10
C ILE A 145 0.26 2.15 17.25
N LYS A 146 0.96 2.67 18.28
CA LYS A 146 2.37 2.34 18.54
C LYS A 146 2.57 0.85 18.76
N ARG A 147 1.64 0.19 19.44
CA ARG A 147 1.69 -1.26 19.69
C ARG A 147 1.49 -2.07 18.41
N VAL A 148 0.50 -1.72 17.59
CA VAL A 148 0.17 -2.44 16.34
C VAL A 148 1.33 -2.37 15.35
N VAL A 149 1.96 -1.20 15.18
CA VAL A 149 3.11 -1.05 14.27
C VAL A 149 4.37 -1.78 14.75
N GLN A 150 4.40 -2.24 16.00
CA GLN A 150 5.46 -3.09 16.54
C GLN A 150 5.23 -4.59 16.32
N SER A 151 4.05 -5.00 15.86
CA SER A 151 3.70 -6.40 15.66
C SER A 151 4.62 -7.12 14.64
N SER A 152 4.66 -8.45 14.73
CA SER A 152 5.35 -9.29 13.76
C SER A 152 4.74 -9.18 12.36
N THR A 153 3.42 -8.97 12.26
CA THR A 153 2.72 -8.75 10.98
C THR A 153 3.32 -7.57 10.22
N VAL A 154 3.56 -6.44 10.90
CA VAL A 154 4.21 -5.26 10.32
C VAL A 154 5.71 -5.50 10.11
N SER A 155 6.38 -6.16 11.06
CA SER A 155 7.83 -6.45 10.98
C SER A 155 8.22 -7.39 9.84
N ASN A 156 7.26 -8.09 9.24
CA ASN A 156 7.45 -9.00 8.11
C ASN A 156 7.13 -8.37 6.74
N LEU A 157 6.86 -7.06 6.71
CA LEU A 157 6.66 -6.28 5.48
C LEU A 157 7.99 -5.89 4.82
N ASP A 158 7.92 -5.25 3.66
CA ASP A 158 9.10 -4.69 3.02
C ASP A 158 9.74 -3.61 3.89
N HIS A 159 11.07 -3.59 3.94
CA HIS A 159 11.84 -2.78 4.89
C HIS A 159 11.52 -1.28 4.82
N VAL A 160 11.22 -0.75 3.63
CA VAL A 160 10.82 0.66 3.45
C VAL A 160 9.47 0.96 4.10
N VAL A 161 8.51 0.03 4.00
CA VAL A 161 7.20 0.14 4.66
C VAL A 161 7.35 0.02 6.18
N ILE A 162 8.20 -0.90 6.66
CA ILE A 162 8.52 -1.01 8.09
C ILE A 162 9.01 0.33 8.63
N LYS A 163 9.96 0.98 7.94
CA LYS A 163 10.48 2.30 8.36
C LYS A 163 9.40 3.36 8.46
N LEU A 164 8.43 3.40 7.53
CA LEU A 164 7.29 4.31 7.62
C LEU A 164 6.36 3.94 8.77
N ALA A 165 6.02 2.66 8.93
CA ALA A 165 5.17 2.17 10.00
C ALA A 165 5.72 2.54 11.38
N ARG A 166 7.05 2.45 11.58
CA ARG A 166 7.69 2.81 12.86
C ARG A 166 7.65 4.29 13.22
N LYS A 167 7.29 5.15 12.26
CA LYS A 167 7.08 6.58 12.52
C LYS A 167 5.64 6.89 12.92
N LEU A 168 4.69 5.96 12.73
CA LEU A 168 3.30 6.15 13.12
C LEU A 168 3.14 6.13 14.66
N PRO A 169 2.18 6.88 15.22
CA PRO A 169 1.29 7.79 14.51
C PRO A 169 2.01 9.05 14.01
N THR A 170 1.66 9.50 12.81
CA THR A 170 2.08 10.78 12.24
C THR A 170 0.85 11.67 12.00
N GLY A 171 0.98 12.97 12.22
CA GLY A 171 -0.11 13.94 12.02
C GLY A 171 -1.00 14.11 13.27
N ASP A 172 -2.11 14.83 13.13
CA ASP A 172 -3.05 15.08 14.22
C ASP A 172 -4.13 13.98 14.29
N VAL A 173 -3.83 12.89 15.01
CA VAL A 173 -4.75 11.77 15.21
C VAL A 173 -5.99 12.21 16.02
N SER A 174 -5.88 13.25 16.86
CA SER A 174 -6.98 13.70 17.70
C SER A 174 -8.11 14.38 16.90
N ALA A 175 -7.79 14.96 15.75
CA ALA A 175 -8.75 15.58 14.85
C ALA A 175 -9.69 14.55 14.19
N LEU A 176 -9.22 13.33 13.91
CA LEU A 176 -10.02 12.27 13.26
C LEU A 176 -11.23 11.85 14.11
N LYS A 177 -11.06 11.84 15.44
CA LYS A 177 -12.13 11.53 16.39
C LYS A 177 -13.32 12.51 16.28
N THR A 178 -13.06 13.76 15.89
CA THR A 178 -14.12 14.79 15.80
C THR A 178 -14.94 14.73 14.53
N ASP A 179 -14.45 14.07 13.48
CA ASP A 179 -15.21 13.92 12.23
C ASP A 179 -16.14 12.70 12.25
N ALA A 180 -15.74 11.60 12.91
CA ALA A 180 -16.62 10.44 13.12
C ALA A 180 -17.88 10.80 13.94
N GLY A 181 -17.77 11.74 14.89
CA GLY A 181 -18.91 12.20 15.69
C GLY A 181 -19.88 13.16 14.99
N LYS A 182 -19.56 13.64 13.76
CA LYS A 182 -20.44 14.52 12.99
C LYS A 182 -21.35 13.77 12.02
N GLU A 183 -21.03 12.52 11.69
CA GLU A 183 -21.83 11.70 10.78
C GLU A 183 -23.02 11.02 11.47
N GLU A 184 -23.11 11.08 12.82
CA GLU A 184 -24.20 10.47 13.61
C GLU A 184 -25.33 11.44 14.03
N GLU A 185 -25.27 12.73 13.66
CA GLU A 185 -26.36 13.68 13.91
C GLU A 185 -27.20 13.93 12.64
N GLU A 186 -27.86 12.90 12.10
CA GLU A 186 -29.09 13.14 11.35
C GLU A 186 -30.21 13.41 12.36
N PRO A 187 -30.83 14.60 12.38
CA PRO A 187 -31.96 14.85 13.25
C PRO A 187 -33.11 13.94 12.83
N LEU A 188 -33.54 13.05 13.73
CA LEU A 188 -34.76 12.27 13.60
C LEU A 188 -35.91 13.24 13.31
N ASP A 189 -36.46 13.20 12.10
CA ASP A 189 -37.60 14.00 11.69
C ASP A 189 -38.84 13.51 12.44
N GLU A 190 -39.28 14.28 13.44
CA GLU A 190 -40.44 13.98 14.29
C GLU A 190 -41.79 14.06 13.55
N ASN A 191 -41.82 14.27 12.22
CA ASN A 191 -43.07 14.41 11.46
C ASN A 191 -43.65 13.12 10.86
N ASP A 192 -43.08 11.93 11.12
CA ASP A 192 -43.59 10.68 10.53
C ASP A 192 -44.67 9.97 11.40
N LEU A 193 -45.29 10.71 12.33
CA LEU A 193 -46.37 10.22 13.22
C LEU A 193 -47.62 11.12 13.14
N THR A 194 -48.23 11.23 11.96
CA THR A 194 -49.66 11.60 11.83
C THR A 194 -50.30 10.96 10.62
#